data_AF-A0A067PFD8-F1
#
_entry.id   AF-A0A067PFD8-F1
#
_cell.length_a   1.000
_cell.length_b   1.000
_cell.length_c   1.000
_cell.angle_alpha   90.00
_cell.angle_beta   90.00
_cell.angle_gamma   90.00
#
_symmetry.space_group_name_H-M   'P 1'
#
loop_
_entity.id
_entity.type
_entity.pdbx_description
1 polymer ?
#
loop_
_entity_poly.entity_id
_entity_poly.type
_entity_poly.pdbx_seq_one_letter_code
_entity_poly.pdbx_strand_id
1 'polypeptide(L)'
;MSFAASSFARSYQLPVASTSRTPLAIKQPPKSPFYDVWKAGSVTEIVIHQSDGDDRLWPGQDRQTKVVGEDLSVNFYDHPDEKNEKLWRKMIGNYLARKVLKQDGYEVDTRNCYLRSFPDGYKLFRHKKGHKDAARRDSYLFGFRRIFRSPEEFARHAKWLMEGGASRSGPHSSCNCIYCNREGLKQKDISEEDFGRHFSRDKSQTADKGKAKEDGKEKKQRRRRISDPPPIRFKDYRNLVGDQSAPTSPNDPFPNFTL
;
A
#
# COMPACT_ATOMS: atom_id res chain seq x y z
N MET A 1 54.39 -62.66 45.45
CA MET A 1 53.76 -62.48 44.12
C MET A 1 53.08 -61.13 44.10
N SER A 2 53.73 -60.11 43.52
CA SER A 2 53.26 -58.72 43.52
C SER A 2 52.98 -58.29 42.09
N PHE A 3 51.74 -57.88 41.82
CA PHE A 3 51.32 -57.35 40.53
C PHE A 3 51.40 -55.82 40.54
N ALA A 4 52.23 -55.25 39.67
CA ALA A 4 52.29 -53.83 39.41
C ALA A 4 51.32 -53.48 38.27
N ALA A 5 50.31 -52.65 38.56
CA ALA A 5 49.40 -52.12 37.56
C ALA A 5 49.97 -50.81 37.00
N SER A 6 50.34 -50.82 35.72
CA SER A 6 50.83 -49.65 34.98
C SER A 6 49.66 -48.93 34.33
N SER A 7 49.43 -47.67 34.73
CA SER A 7 48.36 -46.82 34.23
C SER A 7 48.88 -45.94 33.09
N PHE A 8 48.42 -46.18 31.86
CA PHE A 8 48.69 -45.33 30.70
C PHE A 8 47.48 -44.42 30.44
N ALA A 9 47.58 -43.15 30.83
CA ALA A 9 46.64 -42.12 30.43
C ALA A 9 46.94 -41.68 28.98
N ARG A 10 46.07 -42.01 28.03
CA ARG A 10 46.10 -41.47 26.66
C ARG A 10 45.41 -40.11 26.64
N SER A 11 46.17 -39.06 26.39
CA SER A 11 45.68 -37.72 26.08
C SER A 11 45.10 -37.70 24.66
N TYR A 12 43.79 -37.52 24.55
CA TYR A 12 43.12 -37.30 23.26
C TYR A 12 43.17 -35.80 22.93
N GLN A 13 44.04 -35.42 22.00
CA GLN A 13 44.00 -34.09 21.38
C GLN A 13 42.92 -34.07 20.29
N LEU A 14 41.88 -33.26 20.50
CA LEU A 14 40.84 -33.03 19.50
C LEU A 14 41.39 -32.15 18.36
N PRO A 15 41.10 -32.49 17.09
CA PRO A 15 41.51 -31.67 15.95
C PRO A 15 40.70 -30.37 15.94
N VAL A 16 41.39 -29.24 16.10
CA VAL A 16 40.86 -27.90 15.85
C VAL A 16 40.65 -27.74 14.35
N ALA A 17 39.40 -27.82 13.90
CA ALA A 17 39.01 -27.53 12.52
C ALA A 17 39.27 -26.04 12.23
N SER A 18 40.38 -25.75 11.54
CA SER A 18 40.71 -24.44 11.00
C SER A 18 39.74 -24.13 9.86
N THR A 19 38.65 -23.43 10.20
CA THR A 19 37.72 -22.87 9.21
C THR A 19 38.30 -21.57 8.70
N SER A 20 39.20 -21.68 7.71
CA SER A 20 39.59 -20.54 6.88
C SER A 20 38.37 -20.07 6.08
N ARG A 21 37.55 -19.20 6.69
CA ARG A 21 36.52 -18.44 5.98
C ARG A 21 37.22 -17.50 5.02
N THR A 22 37.37 -17.93 3.78
CA THR A 22 37.69 -17.02 2.68
C THR A 22 36.61 -15.93 2.66
N PRO A 23 36.97 -14.63 2.78
CA PRO A 23 35.99 -13.57 2.65
C PRO A 23 35.44 -13.61 1.23
N LEU A 24 34.15 -13.95 1.11
CA LEU A 24 33.44 -13.86 -0.16
C LEU A 24 33.46 -12.38 -0.55
N ALA A 25 34.24 -12.05 -1.58
CA ALA A 25 34.23 -10.73 -2.18
C ALA A 25 32.78 -10.42 -2.55
N ILE A 26 32.20 -9.39 -1.90
CA ILE A 26 30.85 -8.91 -2.17
C ILE A 26 30.87 -8.32 -3.58
N LYS A 27 30.61 -9.16 -4.58
CA LYS A 27 30.47 -8.73 -5.96
C LYS A 27 29.25 -7.81 -6.01
N GLN A 28 29.46 -6.55 -6.37
CA GLN A 28 28.33 -5.66 -6.64
C GLN A 28 27.40 -6.35 -7.65
N PRO A 29 26.08 -6.30 -7.43
CA PRO A 29 25.13 -6.90 -8.34
C PRO A 29 25.25 -6.27 -9.74
N PRO A 30 24.92 -7.01 -10.80
CA PRO A 30 24.97 -6.50 -12.16
C PRO A 30 24.05 -5.27 -12.30
N LYS A 31 24.51 -4.24 -13.01
CA LYS A 31 23.71 -3.05 -13.27
C LYS A 31 22.52 -3.42 -14.16
N SER A 32 21.31 -3.09 -13.70
CA SER A 32 20.10 -3.21 -14.50
C SER A 32 19.97 -2.04 -15.47
N PRO A 33 19.54 -2.25 -16.73
CA PRO A 33 19.23 -1.15 -17.64
C PRO A 33 17.89 -0.45 -17.31
N PHE A 34 17.08 -1.02 -16.43
CA PHE A 34 15.71 -0.56 -16.17
C PHE A 34 15.55 0.26 -14.89
N TYR A 35 16.54 0.19 -13.99
CA TYR A 35 16.50 0.89 -12.74
C TYR A 35 17.91 1.13 -12.16
N ASP A 36 18.03 2.16 -11.34
CA ASP A 36 19.20 2.42 -10.49
C ASP A 36 18.87 2.25 -9.00
N VAL A 37 19.89 1.90 -8.22
CA VAL A 37 19.82 1.80 -6.76
C VAL A 37 20.86 2.72 -6.14
N TRP A 38 20.40 3.71 -5.39
CA TRP A 38 21.23 4.69 -4.69
C TRP A 38 21.22 4.39 -3.20
N LYS A 39 22.39 4.38 -2.56
CA LYS A 39 22.51 4.20 -1.11
C LYS A 39 23.02 5.49 -0.46
N ALA A 40 22.24 6.03 0.47
CA ALA A 40 22.59 7.20 1.27
C ALA A 40 22.47 6.83 2.76
N GLY A 41 23.59 6.39 3.35
CA GLY A 41 23.60 5.86 4.71
C GLY A 41 22.74 4.59 4.82
N SER A 42 21.71 4.62 5.67
CA SER A 42 20.76 3.51 5.86
C SER A 42 19.59 3.52 4.86
N VAL A 43 19.43 4.60 4.10
CA VAL A 43 18.34 4.76 3.13
C VAL A 43 18.79 4.24 1.77
N THR A 44 17.94 3.42 1.15
CA THR A 44 18.10 2.98 -0.24
C THR A 44 17.01 3.62 -1.09
N GLU A 45 17.39 4.31 -2.16
CA GLU A 45 16.48 4.90 -3.13
C GLU A 45 16.53 4.13 -4.45
N ILE A 46 15.36 3.87 -5.01
CA ILE A 46 15.18 3.15 -6.28
C ILE A 46 14.68 4.16 -7.32
N VAL A 47 15.35 4.20 -8.46
CA VAL A 47 14.94 5.00 -9.62
C VAL A 47 14.51 4.04 -10.71
N ILE A 48 13.27 4.14 -11.18
CA ILE A 48 12.75 3.34 -12.29
C ILE A 48 12.90 4.18 -13.56
N HIS A 49 13.61 3.67 -14.57
CA HIS A 49 13.83 4.39 -15.83
C HIS A 49 12.71 4.17 -16.86
N GLN A 50 11.96 3.08 -16.70
CA GLN A 50 10.84 2.75 -17.57
C GLN A 50 9.55 3.35 -17.03
N SER A 51 8.72 3.86 -17.94
CA SER A 51 7.37 4.30 -17.60
C SER A 51 6.40 4.08 -18.75
N ASP A 52 5.18 3.70 -18.42
CA ASP A 52 3.98 3.73 -19.27
C ASP A 52 3.02 4.86 -18.84
N GLY A 53 3.53 5.83 -18.07
CA GLY A 53 2.79 6.97 -17.57
C GLY A 53 2.44 7.99 -18.65
N ASP A 54 1.23 8.55 -18.57
CA ASP A 54 0.73 9.61 -19.44
C ASP A 54 0.16 10.76 -18.61
N ASP A 55 0.77 11.94 -18.72
CA ASP A 55 0.41 13.14 -17.96
C ASP A 55 -0.94 13.73 -18.38
N ARG A 56 -1.40 13.43 -19.60
CA ARG A 56 -2.75 13.80 -20.08
C ARG A 56 -3.86 13.10 -19.30
N LEU A 57 -3.54 12.02 -18.58
CA LEU A 57 -4.48 11.31 -17.71
C LEU A 57 -4.57 11.92 -16.30
N TRP A 58 -3.80 12.96 -16.00
CA TRP A 58 -3.91 13.69 -14.74
C TRP A 58 -5.25 14.44 -14.66
N PRO A 59 -5.74 14.76 -13.44
CA PRO A 59 -6.92 15.61 -13.32
C PRO A 59 -6.70 16.95 -14.03
N GLY A 60 -7.65 17.37 -14.86
CA GLY A 60 -7.65 18.69 -15.47
C GLY A 60 -7.61 19.82 -14.45
N GLN A 61 -7.22 21.03 -14.88
CA GLN A 61 -7.10 22.20 -14.01
C GLN A 61 -8.44 22.59 -13.34
N ASP A 62 -9.55 22.34 -14.03
CA ASP A 62 -10.92 22.47 -13.53
C ASP A 62 -11.13 21.61 -12.26
N ARG A 63 -10.65 20.37 -12.27
CA ARG A 63 -10.75 19.43 -11.16
C ARG A 63 -9.73 19.67 -10.06
N GLN A 64 -8.73 20.53 -10.30
CA GLN A 64 -7.72 20.91 -9.31
C GLN A 64 -8.07 22.21 -8.57
N THR A 65 -9.09 22.93 -9.04
CA THR A 65 -9.51 24.20 -8.43
C THR A 65 -10.53 23.93 -7.33
N LYS A 66 -10.32 24.51 -6.14
CA LYS A 66 -11.27 24.42 -5.04
C LYS A 66 -12.49 25.28 -5.33
N VAL A 67 -13.58 24.64 -5.75
CA VAL A 67 -14.92 25.26 -5.82
C VAL A 67 -15.73 24.77 -4.62
N VAL A 68 -16.35 25.71 -3.91
CA VAL A 68 -17.25 25.41 -2.79
C VAL A 68 -18.68 25.51 -3.30
N GLY A 69 -19.42 24.41 -3.26
CA GLY A 69 -20.83 24.38 -3.63
C GLY A 69 -21.71 25.16 -2.65
N GLU A 70 -22.96 25.41 -3.03
CA GLU A 70 -23.96 26.06 -2.18
C GLU A 70 -24.20 25.29 -0.87
N ASP A 71 -24.10 23.96 -0.92
CA ASP A 71 -24.19 23.04 0.21
C ASP A 71 -22.91 22.98 1.07
N LEU A 72 -21.95 23.88 0.83
CA LEU A 72 -20.62 23.90 1.43
C LEU A 72 -19.79 22.64 1.14
N SER A 73 -20.15 21.84 0.13
CA SER A 73 -19.33 20.70 -0.29
C SER A 73 -18.17 21.13 -1.18
N VAL A 74 -17.11 20.32 -1.17
CA VAL A 74 -15.95 20.44 -2.05
C VAL A 74 -15.67 19.11 -2.73
N ASN A 75 -15.14 19.15 -3.95
CA ASN A 75 -14.75 17.99 -4.73
C ASN A 75 -13.61 18.36 -5.70
N PHE A 76 -12.37 18.33 -5.24
CA PHE A 76 -11.21 18.73 -6.03
C PHE A 76 -9.94 17.94 -5.66
N TYR A 77 -8.96 17.96 -6.55
CA TYR A 77 -7.64 17.36 -6.34
C TYR A 77 -6.61 18.44 -6.03
N ASP A 78 -5.69 18.17 -5.10
CA ASP A 78 -4.56 19.03 -4.82
C ASP A 78 -3.27 18.23 -4.60
N HIS A 79 -2.19 18.92 -4.27
CA HIS A 79 -0.91 18.29 -3.98
C HIS A 79 -1.01 17.45 -2.68
N PRO A 80 -0.46 16.23 -2.67
CA PRO A 80 -0.44 15.40 -1.48
C PRO A 80 0.45 16.02 -0.39
N ASP A 81 0.18 15.67 0.87
CA ASP A 81 1.10 16.00 1.96
C ASP A 81 2.42 15.23 1.79
N GLU A 82 3.54 15.84 2.14
CA GLU A 82 4.87 15.22 2.04
C GLU A 82 4.92 13.87 2.77
N LYS A 83 4.29 13.78 3.96
CA LYS A 83 4.19 12.52 4.73
C LYS A 83 3.49 11.42 3.94
N ASN A 84 2.43 11.75 3.22
CA ASN A 84 1.65 10.79 2.46
C ASN A 84 2.39 10.37 1.17
N GLU A 85 3.03 11.31 0.49
CA GLU A 85 3.88 10.99 -0.66
C GLU A 85 5.05 10.09 -0.26
N LYS A 86 5.73 10.44 0.84
CA LYS A 86 6.81 9.62 1.41
C LYS A 86 6.32 8.21 1.81
N LEU A 87 5.10 8.09 2.34
CA LEU A 87 4.49 6.79 2.64
C LEU A 87 4.30 5.96 1.38
N TRP A 88 3.72 6.53 0.32
CA TRP A 88 3.56 5.84 -0.96
C TRP A 88 4.90 5.35 -1.52
N ARG A 89 5.89 6.25 -1.60
CA ARG A 89 7.24 5.91 -2.08
C ARG A 89 7.91 4.84 -1.23
N LYS A 90 7.73 4.87 0.09
CA LYS A 90 8.24 3.84 1.02
C LYS A 90 7.59 2.48 0.78
N MET A 91 6.26 2.45 0.66
CA MET A 91 5.53 1.20 0.50
C MET A 91 5.89 0.50 -0.79
N ILE A 92 5.99 1.26 -1.89
CA ILE A 92 6.41 0.73 -3.18
C ILE A 92 7.90 0.31 -3.12
N GLY A 93 8.78 1.16 -2.57
CA GLY A 93 10.20 0.85 -2.43
C GLY A 93 10.48 -0.42 -1.61
N ASN A 94 9.77 -0.62 -0.49
CA ASN A 94 9.85 -1.83 0.32
C ASN A 94 9.47 -3.09 -0.47
N TYR A 95 8.38 -3.01 -1.24
CA TYR A 95 7.92 -4.10 -2.08
C TYR A 95 8.98 -4.46 -3.14
N LEU A 96 9.49 -3.47 -3.87
CA LEU A 96 10.49 -3.66 -4.92
C LEU A 96 11.81 -4.21 -4.37
N ALA A 97 12.24 -3.73 -3.20
CA ALA A 97 13.42 -4.27 -2.54
C ALA A 97 13.29 -5.77 -2.22
N ARG A 98 12.10 -6.20 -1.78
CA ARG A 98 11.83 -7.61 -1.47
C ARG A 98 11.71 -8.49 -2.71
N LYS A 99 11.04 -7.99 -3.75
CA LYS A 99 10.61 -8.79 -4.90
C LYS A 99 11.54 -8.69 -6.12
N VAL A 100 12.39 -7.67 -6.19
CA VAL A 100 13.32 -7.43 -7.32
C VAL A 100 14.76 -7.38 -6.81
N LEU A 101 15.10 -6.39 -5.98
CA LEU A 101 16.50 -6.14 -5.60
C LEU A 101 17.16 -7.35 -4.91
N LYS A 102 16.44 -8.03 -4.01
CA LYS A 102 16.96 -9.26 -3.38
C LYS A 102 17.19 -10.40 -4.37
N GLN A 103 16.36 -10.52 -5.40
CA GLN A 103 16.52 -11.55 -6.44
C GLN A 103 17.74 -11.23 -7.32
N ASP A 104 17.99 -9.95 -7.56
CA ASP A 104 19.13 -9.44 -8.31
C ASP A 104 20.44 -9.38 -7.48
N GLY A 105 20.42 -9.87 -6.24
CA GLY A 105 21.61 -9.99 -5.39
C GLY A 105 21.99 -8.74 -4.59
N TYR A 106 21.12 -7.73 -4.53
CA TYR A 106 21.37 -6.54 -3.70
C TYR A 106 21.16 -6.82 -2.22
N GLU A 107 22.17 -6.52 -1.42
CA GLU A 107 22.05 -6.47 0.05
C GLU A 107 21.48 -5.11 0.47
N VAL A 108 20.16 -5.07 0.72
CA VAL A 108 19.43 -3.85 1.11
C VAL A 108 18.54 -4.11 2.33
N ASP A 109 18.44 -3.12 3.22
CA ASP A 109 17.41 -3.11 4.25
C ASP A 109 16.07 -2.72 3.62
N THR A 110 15.21 -3.71 3.41
CA THR A 110 13.91 -3.52 2.76
C THR A 110 13.04 -2.50 3.49
N ARG A 111 13.20 -2.33 4.81
CA ARG A 111 12.38 -1.39 5.61
C ARG A 111 12.74 0.07 5.37
N ASN A 112 13.92 0.33 4.82
CA ASN A 112 14.46 1.65 4.52
C ASN A 112 14.67 1.85 3.01
N CYS A 113 13.91 1.14 2.19
CA CYS A 113 13.88 1.31 0.74
C CYS A 113 12.72 2.21 0.30
N TYR A 114 12.99 3.16 -0.57
CA TYR A 114 12.05 4.15 -1.10
C TYR A 114 12.17 4.24 -2.61
N LEU A 115 11.08 4.57 -3.30
CA LEU A 115 11.21 5.19 -4.62
C LEU A 115 11.80 6.60 -4.47
N ARG A 116 12.77 6.96 -5.32
CA ARG A 116 13.29 8.33 -5.39
C ARG A 116 12.18 9.29 -5.83
N SER A 117 11.50 8.94 -6.92
CA SER A 117 10.31 9.59 -7.47
C SER A 117 9.37 8.54 -8.06
N PHE A 118 8.13 8.91 -8.36
CA PHE A 118 7.28 8.07 -9.21
C PHE A 118 7.85 8.05 -10.65
N PRO A 119 7.59 6.99 -11.43
CA PRO A 119 8.00 6.94 -12.84
C PRO A 119 7.42 8.11 -13.65
N ASP A 120 8.09 8.47 -14.75
CA ASP A 120 7.68 9.61 -15.57
C ASP A 120 6.21 9.53 -16.02
N GLY A 121 5.49 10.65 -16.04
CA GLY A 121 4.05 10.66 -16.36
C GLY A 121 3.13 10.15 -15.23
N TYR A 122 3.67 9.59 -14.14
CA TYR A 122 2.90 9.32 -12.93
C TYR A 122 2.96 10.48 -11.93
N LYS A 123 1.82 10.80 -11.32
CA LYS A 123 1.74 11.84 -10.28
C LYS A 123 0.71 11.51 -9.22
N LEU A 124 1.10 11.69 -7.96
CA LEU A 124 0.22 11.49 -6.82
C LEU A 124 -0.58 12.77 -6.56
N PHE A 125 -1.89 12.63 -6.41
CA PHE A 125 -2.81 13.70 -6.05
C PHE A 125 -3.57 13.33 -4.80
N ARG A 126 -3.92 14.33 -3.99
CA ARG A 126 -4.85 14.16 -2.87
C ARG A 126 -6.23 14.64 -3.30
N HIS A 127 -7.24 13.80 -3.15
CA HIS A 127 -8.63 14.14 -3.41
C HIS A 127 -9.29 14.61 -2.12
N LYS A 128 -9.91 15.79 -2.18
CA LYS A 128 -10.72 16.34 -1.09
C LYS A 128 -12.19 16.28 -1.50
N LYS A 129 -12.99 15.51 -0.76
CA LYS A 129 -14.42 15.34 -1.02
C LYS A 129 -15.26 15.43 0.26
N GLY A 130 -16.37 16.17 0.23
CA GLY A 130 -17.32 16.30 1.33
C GLY A 130 -17.44 17.75 1.82
N HIS A 131 -17.91 17.95 3.05
CA HIS A 131 -18.07 19.30 3.62
C HIS A 131 -16.72 20.03 3.69
N LYS A 132 -16.67 21.32 3.31
CA LYS A 132 -15.43 22.11 3.15
C LYS A 132 -14.50 22.09 4.38
N ASP A 133 -15.08 22.07 5.58
CA ASP A 133 -14.34 22.12 6.85
C ASP A 133 -13.88 20.74 7.35
N ALA A 134 -14.48 19.67 6.83
CA ALA A 134 -14.25 18.29 7.25
C ALA A 134 -14.14 17.34 6.05
N ALA A 135 -13.54 17.83 4.95
CA ALA A 135 -13.45 17.07 3.71
C ALA A 135 -12.58 15.83 3.93
N ARG A 136 -13.10 14.67 3.49
CA ARG A 136 -12.36 13.41 3.43
C ARG A 136 -11.17 13.58 2.48
N ARG A 137 -10.02 13.04 2.87
CA ARG A 137 -8.75 13.14 2.13
C ARG A 137 -8.31 11.75 1.71
N ASP A 138 -8.32 11.48 0.42
CA ASP A 138 -7.75 10.26 -0.15
C ASP A 138 -6.58 10.61 -1.06
N SER A 139 -5.76 9.63 -1.39
CA SER A 139 -4.64 9.83 -2.32
C SER A 139 -4.71 8.84 -3.46
N TYR A 140 -4.40 9.34 -4.64
CA TYR A 140 -4.58 8.64 -5.90
C TYR A 140 -3.38 8.89 -6.78
N LEU A 141 -2.83 7.83 -7.35
CA LEU A 141 -1.74 7.92 -8.31
C LEU A 141 -2.34 7.89 -9.72
N PHE A 142 -2.16 8.99 -10.44
CA PHE A 142 -2.56 9.18 -11.83
C PHE A 142 -1.36 8.93 -12.75
N GLY A 143 -1.63 8.75 -14.04
CA GLY A 143 -0.63 8.43 -15.06
C GLY A 143 -0.95 7.17 -15.86
N PHE A 144 -1.91 6.34 -15.42
CA PHE A 144 -2.32 5.13 -16.13
C PHE A 144 -3.80 5.22 -16.54
N ARG A 145 -4.23 4.35 -17.48
CA ARG A 145 -5.63 4.26 -17.95
C ARG A 145 -6.65 4.14 -16.81
N ARG A 146 -6.22 3.62 -15.66
CA ARG A 146 -6.99 3.56 -14.40
C ARG A 146 -6.19 4.21 -13.27
N ILE A 147 -6.93 4.77 -12.31
CA ILE A 147 -6.35 5.47 -11.15
C ILE A 147 -6.03 4.44 -10.05
N PHE A 148 -4.77 4.37 -9.61
CA PHE A 148 -4.38 3.56 -8.47
C PHE A 148 -4.79 4.25 -7.16
N ARG A 149 -5.52 3.54 -6.31
CA ARG A 149 -6.11 4.07 -5.06
C ARG A 149 -5.27 3.80 -3.83
N SER A 150 -4.26 2.95 -3.96
CA SER A 150 -3.33 2.64 -2.89
C SER A 150 -1.96 2.26 -3.47
N PRO A 151 -0.87 2.39 -2.70
CA PRO A 151 0.46 1.99 -3.16
C PRO A 151 0.54 0.50 -3.46
N GLU A 152 -0.24 -0.34 -2.79
CA GLU A 152 -0.30 -1.79 -3.01
C GLU A 152 -0.86 -2.14 -4.39
N GLU A 153 -1.88 -1.39 -4.87
CA GLU A 153 -2.41 -1.58 -6.21
C GLU A 153 -1.35 -1.29 -7.29
N PHE A 154 -0.49 -0.30 -7.06
CA PHE A 154 0.56 0.10 -8.00
C PHE A 154 1.83 -0.75 -7.90
N ALA A 155 2.11 -1.37 -6.75
CA ALA A 155 3.38 -2.03 -6.47
C ALA A 155 3.74 -3.13 -7.49
N ARG A 156 2.77 -3.97 -7.89
CA ARG A 156 2.97 -4.99 -8.93
C ARG A 156 3.25 -4.39 -10.31
N HIS A 157 2.64 -3.24 -10.60
CA HIS A 157 2.88 -2.51 -11.85
C HIS A 157 4.29 -1.90 -11.86
N ALA A 158 4.70 -1.30 -10.74
CA ALA A 158 6.06 -0.78 -10.57
C ALA A 158 7.14 -1.89 -10.72
N LYS A 159 6.86 -3.10 -10.21
CA LYS A 159 7.75 -4.26 -10.44
C LYS A 159 7.85 -4.60 -11.93
N TRP A 160 6.72 -4.67 -12.62
CA TRP A 160 6.70 -4.92 -14.06
C TRP A 160 7.49 -3.87 -14.85
N LEU A 161 7.42 -2.59 -14.46
CA LEU A 161 8.25 -1.52 -15.03
C LEU A 161 9.76 -1.76 -14.79
N MET A 162 10.15 -2.11 -13.56
CA MET A 162 11.55 -2.45 -13.24
C MET A 162 12.09 -3.68 -13.99
N GLU A 163 11.22 -4.59 -14.42
CA GLU A 163 11.59 -5.78 -15.21
C GLU A 163 11.63 -5.50 -16.73
N GLY A 164 11.55 -4.23 -17.13
CA GLY A 164 11.59 -3.82 -18.53
C GLY A 164 10.27 -4.03 -19.27
N GLY A 165 9.15 -4.12 -18.54
CA GLY A 165 7.84 -4.39 -19.10
C GLY A 165 7.41 -3.37 -20.16
N ALA A 166 7.66 -2.08 -19.94
CA ALA A 166 7.24 -1.01 -20.86
C ALA A 166 8.01 -1.02 -22.20
N SER A 167 9.25 -1.54 -22.23
CA SER A 167 10.05 -1.63 -23.47
C SER A 167 9.63 -2.77 -24.38
N ARG A 168 8.87 -3.75 -23.88
CA ARG A 168 8.40 -4.89 -24.69
C ARG A 168 7.23 -4.41 -25.54
N SER A 169 7.37 -4.47 -26.86
CA SER A 169 6.38 -4.05 -27.87
C SER A 169 5.12 -4.93 -27.92
N GLY A 170 4.59 -5.32 -26.76
CA GLY A 170 3.43 -6.17 -26.61
C GLY A 170 2.44 -5.60 -25.59
N PRO A 171 1.21 -6.16 -25.54
CA PRO A 171 0.26 -5.83 -24.48
C PRO A 171 0.89 -6.04 -23.10
N HIS A 172 0.32 -5.43 -22.05
CA HIS A 172 0.68 -5.65 -20.63
C HIS A 172 0.43 -7.09 -20.15
N SER A 173 0.58 -8.10 -21.02
CA SER A 173 0.23 -9.50 -20.82
C SER A 173 0.99 -10.19 -19.70
N SER A 174 2.19 -9.69 -19.37
CA SER A 174 2.97 -10.18 -18.22
C SER A 174 2.79 -9.35 -16.96
N CYS A 175 1.97 -8.28 -16.97
CA CYS A 175 1.75 -7.45 -15.80
C CYS A 175 0.63 -8.03 -14.93
N ASN A 176 0.98 -8.42 -13.71
CA ASN A 176 0.07 -9.00 -12.73
C ASN A 176 -0.52 -7.95 -11.76
N CYS A 177 -0.61 -6.69 -12.17
CA CYS A 177 -1.29 -5.68 -11.35
C CYS A 177 -2.82 -5.80 -11.47
N ILE A 178 -3.54 -5.17 -10.55
CA ILE A 178 -5.02 -5.20 -10.50
C ILE A 178 -5.69 -4.70 -11.79
N TYR A 179 -5.03 -3.82 -12.56
CA TYR A 179 -5.59 -3.22 -13.76
C TYR A 179 -5.13 -3.86 -15.08
N CYS A 180 -4.00 -4.58 -15.07
CA CYS A 180 -3.49 -5.26 -16.26
C CYS A 180 -3.93 -6.73 -16.32
N ASN A 181 -4.10 -7.38 -15.16
CA ASN A 181 -4.52 -8.78 -15.12
C ASN A 181 -6.00 -8.91 -15.50
N ARG A 182 -6.29 -9.67 -16.58
CA ARG A 182 -7.64 -9.94 -17.07
C ARG A 182 -8.48 -10.80 -16.12
N GLU A 183 -7.84 -11.63 -15.29
CA GLU A 183 -8.52 -12.52 -14.34
C GLU A 183 -9.03 -11.78 -13.09
N GLY A 184 -8.71 -10.49 -12.95
CA GLY A 184 -9.29 -9.64 -11.92
C GLY A 184 -8.78 -9.93 -10.51
N LEU A 185 -7.49 -9.64 -10.26
CA LEU A 185 -6.92 -9.70 -8.92
C LEU A 185 -7.64 -8.71 -7.99
N LYS A 186 -7.98 -9.14 -6.77
CA LYS A 186 -8.59 -8.24 -5.78
C LYS A 186 -7.51 -7.58 -4.95
N GLN A 187 -7.75 -6.32 -4.57
CA GLN A 187 -6.86 -5.55 -3.69
C GLN A 187 -6.55 -6.28 -2.37
N LYS A 188 -7.55 -7.01 -1.83
CA LYS A 188 -7.40 -7.80 -0.62
C LYS A 188 -6.32 -8.87 -0.78
N ASP A 189 -6.35 -9.61 -1.88
CA ASP A 189 -5.43 -10.71 -2.16
C ASP A 189 -4.00 -10.17 -2.31
N ILE A 190 -3.82 -9.04 -3.00
CA ILE A 190 -2.53 -8.35 -3.12
C ILE A 190 -2.01 -7.91 -1.74
N SER A 191 -2.87 -7.32 -0.91
CA SER A 191 -2.49 -6.83 0.41
C SER A 191 -2.08 -7.96 1.36
N GLU A 192 -2.73 -9.11 1.26
CA GLU A 192 -2.44 -10.30 2.06
C GLU A 192 -1.16 -10.99 1.59
N GLU A 193 -1.05 -11.27 0.29
CA GLU A 193 0.07 -12.00 -0.31
C GLU A 193 1.38 -11.21 -0.28
N ASP A 194 1.33 -9.94 -0.66
CA ASP A 194 2.55 -9.15 -0.87
C ASP A 194 2.93 -8.30 0.33
N PHE A 195 1.95 -7.83 1.11
CA PHE A 195 2.18 -6.92 2.22
C PHE A 195 1.96 -7.55 3.59
N GLY A 196 1.51 -8.82 3.65
CA GLY A 196 1.31 -9.54 4.92
C GLY A 196 0.27 -8.90 5.83
N ARG A 197 -0.62 -8.06 5.26
CA ARG A 197 -1.71 -7.45 6.03
C ARG A 197 -2.81 -8.49 6.17
N HIS A 198 -2.77 -9.22 7.28
CA HIS A 198 -3.92 -10.01 7.69
C HIS A 198 -5.03 -9.04 8.07
N PHE A 199 -6.07 -8.93 7.23
CA PHE A 199 -7.33 -8.35 7.67
C PHE A 199 -7.89 -9.34 8.69
N SER A 200 -7.56 -9.15 9.97
CA SER A 200 -8.22 -9.84 11.06
C SER A 200 -9.71 -9.58 10.85
N ARG A 201 -10.40 -10.61 10.37
CA ARG A 201 -11.84 -10.63 10.33
C ARG A 201 -12.23 -10.67 11.78
N ASP A 202 -12.34 -9.49 12.40
CA ASP A 202 -12.83 -9.33 13.74
C ASP A 202 -14.19 -10.01 13.73
N LYS A 203 -14.21 -11.26 14.19
CA LYS A 203 -15.42 -11.99 14.53
C LYS A 203 -15.90 -11.30 15.80
N SER A 204 -16.45 -10.10 15.66
CA SER A 204 -17.25 -9.48 16.69
C SER A 204 -18.47 -10.36 16.88
N GLN A 205 -18.34 -11.30 17.82
CA GLN A 205 -19.32 -11.56 18.85
C GLN A 205 -20.78 -11.67 18.36
N THR A 206 -21.11 -12.77 17.69
CA THR A 206 -22.35 -13.49 18.00
C THR A 206 -22.02 -14.58 19.03
N ALA A 207 -21.40 -14.19 20.14
CA ALA A 207 -21.33 -15.03 21.34
C ALA A 207 -22.64 -14.80 22.10
N ASP A 208 -23.64 -15.58 21.71
CA ASP A 208 -24.52 -16.32 22.60
C ASP A 208 -24.54 -15.82 24.06
N LYS A 209 -25.38 -14.81 24.35
CA LYS A 209 -25.84 -14.54 25.71
C LYS A 209 -26.95 -15.53 26.05
N GLY A 210 -26.54 -16.77 26.30
CA GLY A 210 -27.41 -17.86 26.70
C GLY A 210 -26.96 -18.50 28.02
N LYS A 211 -27.43 -17.93 29.15
CA LYS A 211 -27.60 -18.56 30.48
C LYS A 211 -26.35 -19.11 31.21
N ALA A 212 -25.93 -18.39 32.24
CA ALA A 212 -25.49 -19.00 33.50
C ALA A 212 -25.91 -18.11 34.69
N LYS A 213 -26.39 -18.80 35.73
CA LYS A 213 -27.04 -18.38 36.98
C LYS A 213 -26.11 -17.58 37.92
N GLU A 214 -26.63 -16.60 38.69
CA GLU A 214 -26.79 -16.64 40.18
C GLU A 214 -25.53 -17.18 40.89
N ASP A 215 -24.79 -16.44 41.73
CA ASP A 215 -25.21 -15.76 42.96
C ASP A 215 -24.15 -14.76 43.46
N GLY A 216 -24.59 -13.74 44.22
CA GLY A 216 -23.89 -13.38 45.45
C GLY A 216 -23.09 -12.06 45.55
N LYS A 217 -23.74 -11.08 46.17
CA LYS A 217 -23.22 -10.10 47.16
C LYS A 217 -22.42 -8.86 46.68
N GLU A 218 -23.20 -7.79 46.48
CA GLU A 218 -23.21 -6.61 47.35
C GLU A 218 -21.89 -6.18 48.03
N LYS A 219 -21.29 -5.08 47.53
CA LYS A 219 -20.91 -3.92 48.36
C LYS A 219 -20.49 -2.67 47.56
N LYS A 220 -21.23 -1.59 47.84
CA LYS A 220 -20.79 -0.19 48.01
C LYS A 220 -20.16 0.58 46.83
N GLN A 221 -21.04 1.36 46.21
CA GLN A 221 -21.08 2.83 46.23
C GLN A 221 -19.91 3.66 45.68
N ARG A 222 -20.32 4.58 44.78
CA ARG A 222 -19.84 5.96 44.64
C ARG A 222 -18.63 6.19 43.71
N ARG A 223 -18.86 6.04 42.41
CA ARG A 223 -18.30 6.98 41.43
C ARG A 223 -19.40 7.58 40.56
N ARG A 224 -19.27 8.89 40.38
CA ARG A 224 -20.30 9.84 40.00
C ARG A 224 -20.77 9.60 38.56
N ARG A 225 -22.09 9.73 38.38
CA ARG A 225 -22.80 9.80 37.10
C ARG A 225 -22.17 10.89 36.23
N ILE A 226 -21.48 10.48 35.18
CA ILE A 226 -21.44 11.25 33.94
C ILE A 226 -22.70 10.80 33.21
N SER A 227 -23.63 11.74 33.03
CA SER A 227 -24.85 11.58 32.26
C SER A 227 -24.55 10.95 30.91
N ASP A 228 -25.22 9.85 30.60
CA ASP A 228 -25.20 9.22 29.29
C ASP A 228 -25.48 10.28 28.21
N PRO A 229 -24.68 10.33 27.12
CA PRO A 229 -25.02 11.19 26.00
C PRO A 229 -26.40 10.77 25.45
N PRO A 230 -27.25 11.74 25.06
CA PRO A 230 -28.57 11.41 24.54
C PRO A 230 -28.43 10.49 23.32
N PRO A 231 -29.37 9.55 23.12
CA PRO A 231 -29.32 8.63 21.99
C PRO A 231 -29.25 9.42 20.68
N ILE A 232 -28.26 9.09 19.85
CA ILE A 232 -28.08 9.64 18.52
C ILE A 232 -29.35 9.28 17.72
N ARG A 233 -30.29 10.24 17.61
CA ARG A 233 -31.45 10.10 16.74
C ARG A 233 -30.96 10.08 15.30
N PHE A 234 -30.94 8.88 14.72
CA PHE A 234 -30.77 8.70 13.29
C PHE A 234 -31.91 9.46 12.61
N LYS A 235 -31.58 10.53 11.86
CA LYS A 235 -32.56 11.23 11.02
C LYS A 235 -32.93 10.27 9.89
N ASP A 236 -34.18 9.79 9.88
CA ASP A 236 -34.73 9.02 8.78
C ASP A 236 -34.97 9.94 7.58
N TYR A 237 -34.02 9.96 6.62
CA TYR A 237 -34.11 10.73 5.38
C TYR A 237 -35.00 10.08 4.30
N ARG A 238 -35.93 9.20 4.67
CA ARG A 238 -36.79 8.50 3.70
C ARG A 238 -37.97 9.32 3.16
N ASN A 239 -38.24 10.50 3.71
CA ASN A 239 -39.39 11.33 3.33
C ASN A 239 -39.01 12.70 2.76
N LEU A 240 -38.05 12.74 1.84
CA LEU A 240 -37.87 13.89 0.93
C LEU A 240 -38.12 13.45 -0.52
N VAL A 241 -39.31 12.90 -0.78
CA VAL A 241 -39.90 12.90 -2.13
C VAL A 241 -40.84 14.10 -2.16
N GLY A 242 -40.23 15.28 -2.23
CA GLY A 242 -40.90 16.52 -2.59
C GLY A 242 -40.84 16.64 -4.10
N ASP A 243 -42.02 16.47 -4.69
CA ASP A 243 -42.40 16.75 -6.06
C ASP A 243 -41.62 17.93 -6.67
N GLN A 244 -40.76 17.65 -7.66
CA GLN A 244 -40.22 18.66 -8.56
C GLN A 244 -40.37 18.17 -10.00
N SER A 245 -41.36 18.76 -10.65
CA SER A 245 -41.55 18.82 -12.09
C SER A 245 -40.26 19.29 -12.78
N ALA A 246 -39.74 18.44 -13.67
CA ALA A 246 -38.58 18.74 -14.50
C ALA A 246 -38.93 19.75 -15.60
N PRO A 247 -38.14 20.82 -15.81
CA PRO A 247 -38.14 21.54 -17.08
C PRO A 247 -37.32 20.74 -18.10
N THR A 248 -37.97 20.33 -19.18
CA THR A 248 -37.35 19.83 -20.40
C THR A 248 -36.56 20.94 -21.07
N SER A 249 -35.23 20.85 -21.08
CA SER A 249 -34.37 21.66 -21.95
C SER A 249 -33.87 20.81 -23.11
N PRO A 250 -34.22 21.14 -24.37
CA PRO A 250 -33.72 20.45 -25.54
C PRO A 250 -32.45 21.13 -26.09
N ASN A 251 -31.57 20.30 -26.65
CA ASN A 251 -30.38 20.63 -27.46
C ASN A 251 -29.04 20.68 -26.72
N ASP A 252 -28.35 19.54 -26.72
CA ASP A 252 -26.90 19.51 -26.90
C ASP A 252 -26.53 18.36 -27.88
N PRO A 253 -25.83 18.65 -29.00
CA PRO A 253 -25.39 17.63 -29.95
C PRO A 253 -24.02 17.05 -29.53
N PHE A 254 -24.00 15.77 -29.16
CA PHE A 254 -22.75 15.00 -29.07
C PHE A 254 -22.29 14.59 -30.48
N PRO A 255 -21.00 14.76 -30.83
CA PRO A 255 -20.45 14.15 -32.05
C PRO A 255 -20.19 12.65 -31.84
N ASN A 256 -20.80 11.85 -32.73
CA ASN A 256 -20.51 10.43 -32.91
C ASN A 256 -19.04 10.23 -33.31
N PHE A 257 -18.31 9.42 -32.53
CA PHE A 257 -17.08 8.79 -32.99
C PHE A 257 -17.41 7.40 -33.51
N THR A 258 -17.27 7.23 -34.82
CA THR A 258 -17.28 5.91 -35.49
C THR A 258 -15.87 5.32 -35.43
N LEU A 259 -15.81 4.01 -35.19
CA LEU A 259 -14.61 3.17 -35.18
C LEU A 259 -14.03 2.99 -36.58
#